data_AF-R7H0R5-F1
#
_entry.id   AF-R7H0R5-F1
#
_cell.length_a   1.000
_cell.length_b   1.000
_cell.length_c   1.000
_cell.angle_alpha   90.00
_cell.angle_beta   90.00
_cell.angle_gamma   90.00
#
_symmetry.space_group_name_H-M   'P 1'
#
loop_
_entity.id
_entity.type
_entity.pdbx_description
1 polymer ?
#
loop_
_entity_poly.entity_id
_entity_poly.type
_entity_poly.pdbx_seq_one_letter_code
_entity_poly.pdbx_strand_id
1 'polypeptide(L)'
;MRKLMLICLFAITALTANAQKYALLDMEYILKNIPAYERANEQLNQVSKKWQAEVEALNTEASTMYKNYQNEMVFLSQEQKKARQEAIMKKEKDASDLKRKYFGPEGELFKKRESLMSPIQEEIYTAVKEIAELRGYSLVLDRSSDTGVIYGSPKADISNEVLQKLGYAN
;
A
#
# COMPACT_ATOMS: atom_id res chain seq x y z
N MET A 1 41.79 -25.47 -44.35
CA MET A 1 41.16 -26.25 -43.26
C MET A 1 41.17 -25.51 -41.92
N ARG A 2 42.32 -25.06 -41.37
CA ARG A 2 42.36 -24.28 -40.11
C ARG A 2 41.45 -23.05 -40.07
N LYS A 3 41.39 -22.27 -41.16
CA LYS A 3 40.51 -21.08 -41.26
C LYS A 3 39.00 -21.44 -41.22
N LEU A 4 38.62 -22.56 -41.83
CA LEU A 4 37.22 -23.04 -41.82
C LEU A 4 36.80 -23.52 -40.42
N MET A 5 37.71 -24.20 -39.72
CA MET A 5 37.50 -24.67 -38.36
C MET A 5 37.35 -23.50 -37.36
N LEU A 6 38.14 -22.44 -37.53
CA LEU A 6 38.01 -21.20 -36.76
C LEU A 6 36.67 -20.47 -36.99
N ILE A 7 36.18 -20.44 -38.24
CA ILE A 7 34.88 -19.84 -38.57
C ILE A 7 33.73 -20.66 -37.97
N CYS A 8 33.78 -21.99 -38.05
CA CYS A 8 32.79 -22.86 -37.39
C CYS A 8 32.81 -22.70 -35.86
N LEU A 9 33.98 -22.57 -35.24
CA LEU A 9 34.09 -22.34 -33.80
C LEU A 9 33.49 -20.98 -33.39
N PHE A 10 33.71 -19.93 -34.19
CA PHE A 10 33.11 -18.61 -33.95
C PHE A 10 31.59 -18.59 -34.14
N ALA A 11 31.07 -19.37 -35.10
CA ALA A 11 29.63 -19.51 -35.32
C ALA A 11 28.93 -20.23 -34.15
N ILE A 12 29.59 -21.21 -33.53
CA ILE A 12 29.06 -21.91 -32.35
C ILE A 12 29.02 -20.97 -31.13
N THR A 13 30.02 -20.10 -30.96
CA THR A 13 30.01 -19.10 -29.87
C THR A 13 28.97 -17.99 -30.05
N ALA A 14 28.52 -17.72 -31.29
CA ALA A 14 27.46 -16.75 -31.55
C ALA A 14 26.06 -17.29 -31.17
N LEU A 15 25.87 -18.62 -31.17
CA LEU A 15 24.61 -19.27 -30.78
C LEU A 15 24.37 -19.27 -29.26
N THR A 16 25.39 -18.97 -28.45
CA THR A 16 25.27 -18.95 -26.97
C THR A 16 24.89 -17.60 -26.39
N ALA A 17 24.67 -16.57 -27.23
CA ALA A 17 24.22 -15.25 -26.80
C ALA A 17 22.72 -15.28 -26.45
N ASN A 18 22.39 -15.72 -25.23
CA ASN A 18 21.05 -15.59 -24.68
C ASN A 18 20.85 -14.16 -24.15
N ALA A 19 20.13 -13.32 -24.90
CA ALA A 19 19.66 -12.05 -24.36
C ALA A 19 18.64 -12.32 -23.24
N GLN A 20 18.89 -11.81 -22.04
CA GLN A 20 17.93 -11.89 -20.94
C GLN A 20 16.65 -11.13 -21.35
N LYS A 21 15.52 -11.84 -21.38
CA LYS A 21 14.22 -11.23 -21.64
C LYS A 21 13.70 -10.60 -20.36
N TYR A 22 13.26 -9.35 -20.47
CA TYR A 22 12.59 -8.63 -19.40
C TYR A 22 11.22 -8.16 -19.88
N ALA A 23 10.32 -7.92 -18.94
CA ALA A 23 9.05 -7.27 -19.20
C ALA A 23 8.88 -6.07 -18.27
N LEU A 24 7.98 -5.18 -18.65
CA LEU A 24 7.52 -4.05 -17.86
C LEU A 24 6.06 -4.26 -17.53
N LEU A 25 5.63 -3.77 -16.40
CA LEU A 25 4.22 -3.61 -16.08
C LEU A 25 4.00 -2.25 -15.43
N ASP A 26 2.74 -1.87 -15.37
CA ASP A 26 2.27 -0.65 -14.73
C ASP A 26 1.32 -1.07 -13.60
N MET A 27 1.87 -1.18 -12.39
CA MET A 27 1.13 -1.67 -11.23
C MET A 27 -0.03 -0.74 -10.88
N GLU A 28 0.18 0.58 -10.97
CA GLU A 28 -0.87 1.57 -10.75
C GLU A 28 -2.04 1.37 -11.74
N TYR A 29 -1.74 1.20 -13.02
CA TYR A 29 -2.74 0.91 -14.04
C TYR A 29 -3.48 -0.40 -13.77
N ILE A 30 -2.75 -1.48 -13.43
CA ILE A 30 -3.37 -2.77 -13.13
C ILE A 30 -4.33 -2.64 -11.94
N LEU A 31 -3.88 -2.08 -10.81
CA LEU A 31 -4.69 -1.93 -9.59
C LEU A 31 -5.95 -1.10 -9.84
N LYS A 32 -5.84 0.00 -10.61
CA LYS A 32 -6.99 0.86 -10.97
C LYS A 32 -8.07 0.13 -11.78
N ASN A 33 -7.73 -0.94 -12.49
CA ASN A 33 -8.68 -1.73 -13.27
C ASN A 33 -9.24 -2.95 -12.50
N ILE A 34 -8.88 -3.13 -11.22
CA ILE A 34 -9.38 -4.22 -10.39
C ILE A 34 -10.51 -3.70 -9.47
N PRO A 35 -11.77 -4.12 -9.66
CA PRO A 35 -12.89 -3.65 -8.82
C PRO A 35 -12.73 -3.97 -7.33
N ALA A 36 -12.03 -5.05 -7.00
CA ALA A 36 -11.74 -5.39 -5.61
C ALA A 36 -10.83 -4.35 -4.93
N TYR A 37 -9.90 -3.74 -5.68
CA TYR A 37 -9.01 -2.69 -5.18
C TYR A 37 -9.78 -1.41 -4.86
N GLU A 38 -10.69 -1.00 -5.74
CA GLU A 38 -11.58 0.14 -5.50
C GLU A 38 -12.42 -0.07 -4.23
N ARG A 39 -13.12 -1.21 -4.13
CA ARG A 39 -13.91 -1.55 -2.93
C ARG A 39 -13.09 -1.55 -1.66
N ALA A 40 -11.88 -2.09 -1.71
CA ALA A 40 -11.00 -2.12 -0.55
C ALA A 40 -10.56 -0.70 -0.12
N ASN A 41 -10.27 0.19 -1.08
CA ASN A 41 -10.00 1.60 -0.80
C ASN A 41 -11.21 2.33 -0.19
N GLU A 42 -12.42 2.07 -0.69
CA GLU A 42 -13.65 2.61 -0.10
C GLU A 42 -13.83 2.16 1.34
N GLN A 43 -13.65 0.86 1.62
CA GLN A 43 -13.73 0.31 2.98
C GLN A 43 -12.70 0.94 3.91
N LEU A 44 -11.46 1.10 3.46
CA LEU A 44 -10.41 1.76 4.24
C LEU A 44 -10.75 3.22 4.54
N ASN A 45 -11.28 3.95 3.54
CA ASN A 45 -11.70 5.34 3.71
C ASN A 45 -12.85 5.47 4.71
N GLN A 46 -13.85 4.60 4.64
CA GLN A 46 -14.98 4.59 5.58
C GLN A 46 -14.52 4.32 7.01
N VAL A 47 -13.68 3.30 7.20
CA VAL A 47 -13.12 2.94 8.51
C VAL A 47 -12.25 4.07 9.06
N SER A 48 -11.36 4.65 8.24
CA SER A 48 -10.51 5.77 8.63
C SER A 48 -11.33 6.98 9.10
N LYS A 49 -12.39 7.35 8.34
CA LYS A 49 -13.28 8.46 8.74
C LYS A 49 -14.00 8.18 10.05
N LYS A 50 -14.52 6.96 10.23
CA LYS A 50 -15.18 6.55 11.47
C LYS A 50 -14.25 6.69 12.67
N TRP A 51 -13.05 6.13 12.57
CA TRP A 51 -12.07 6.17 13.66
C TRP A 51 -11.53 7.58 13.93
N GLN A 52 -11.39 8.40 12.89
CA GLN A 52 -11.05 9.81 13.07
C GLN A 52 -12.15 10.54 13.85
N ALA A 53 -13.42 10.29 13.56
CA ALA A 53 -14.54 10.87 14.30
C ALA A 53 -14.58 10.41 15.76
N GLU A 54 -14.26 9.13 16.04
CA GLU A 54 -14.18 8.62 17.42
C GLU A 54 -13.08 9.30 18.24
N VAL A 55 -11.89 9.50 17.64
CA VAL A 55 -10.79 10.24 18.29
C VAL A 55 -11.17 11.71 18.50
N GLU A 56 -11.78 12.34 17.50
CA GLU A 56 -12.20 13.74 17.57
C GLU A 56 -13.28 13.98 18.63
N ALA A 57 -14.19 13.03 18.81
CA ALA A 57 -15.20 13.08 19.86
C ALA A 57 -14.56 13.13 21.26
N LEU A 58 -13.53 12.32 21.52
CA LEU A 58 -12.81 12.33 22.78
C LEU A 58 -12.03 13.64 22.99
N ASN A 59 -11.38 14.16 21.94
CA ASN A 59 -10.69 15.45 21.99
C ASN A 59 -11.67 16.60 22.29
N THR A 60 -12.84 16.59 21.65
CA THR A 60 -13.89 17.59 21.85
C THR A 60 -14.43 17.54 23.28
N GLU A 61 -14.63 16.34 23.83
CA GLU A 61 -15.07 16.17 25.22
C GLU A 61 -14.02 16.68 26.20
N ALA A 62 -12.74 16.34 26.02
CA ALA A 62 -11.63 16.85 26.84
C ALA A 62 -11.55 18.39 26.78
N SER A 63 -11.65 18.98 25.59
CA SER A 63 -11.65 20.42 25.38
C SER A 63 -12.84 21.11 26.07
N THR A 64 -14.02 20.50 26.02
CA THR A 64 -15.22 21.00 26.71
C THR A 64 -15.04 20.94 28.23
N MET A 65 -14.52 19.82 28.76
CA MET A 65 -14.21 19.68 30.18
C MET A 65 -13.20 20.73 30.65
N TYR A 66 -12.18 20.99 29.85
CA TYR A 66 -11.17 22.02 30.16
C TYR A 66 -11.77 23.43 30.18
N LYS A 67 -12.60 23.79 29.19
CA LYS A 67 -13.30 25.09 29.17
C LYS A 67 -14.22 25.26 30.38
N ASN A 68 -14.97 24.22 30.74
CA ASN A 68 -15.84 24.26 31.92
C ASN A 68 -15.02 24.43 33.21
N TYR A 69 -13.91 23.70 33.34
CA TYR A 69 -12.98 23.85 34.45
C TYR A 69 -12.47 25.29 34.57
N GLN A 70 -12.06 25.92 33.46
CA GLN A 70 -11.59 27.32 33.48
C GLN A 70 -12.67 28.30 33.96
N ASN A 71 -13.92 28.10 33.57
CA ASN A 71 -15.04 28.96 33.99
C ASN A 71 -15.40 28.77 35.47
N GLU A 72 -15.29 27.54 35.97
CA GLU A 72 -15.72 27.17 37.33
C GLU A 72 -14.60 27.26 38.37
N MET A 73 -13.32 27.29 37.98
CA MET A 73 -12.19 27.06 38.88
C MET A 73 -12.14 27.99 40.10
N VAL A 74 -12.66 29.21 39.99
CA VAL A 74 -12.69 30.17 41.11
C VAL A 74 -13.67 29.77 42.21
N PHE A 75 -14.64 28.92 41.89
CA PHE A 75 -15.66 28.41 42.81
C PHE A 75 -15.33 27.03 43.39
N LEU A 76 -14.25 26.40 42.93
CA LEU A 76 -13.88 25.03 43.30
C LEU A 76 -12.90 24.97 44.47
N SER A 77 -13.08 23.96 45.34
CA SER A 77 -12.06 23.57 46.33
C SER A 77 -10.82 23.00 45.66
N GLN A 78 -9.70 22.91 46.40
CA GLN A 78 -8.47 22.34 45.86
C GLN A 78 -8.62 20.86 45.47
N GLU A 79 -9.40 20.11 46.23
CA GLU A 79 -9.71 18.70 45.92
C GLU A 79 -10.54 18.58 44.64
N GLN A 80 -11.55 19.44 44.48
CA GLN A 80 -12.37 19.47 43.26
C GLN A 80 -11.54 19.86 42.04
N LYS A 81 -10.63 20.84 42.16
CA LYS A 81 -9.73 21.21 41.05
C LYS A 81 -8.86 20.05 40.61
N LYS A 82 -8.24 19.36 41.57
CA LYS A 82 -7.41 18.18 41.30
C LYS A 82 -8.22 17.10 40.57
N ALA A 83 -9.42 16.76 41.07
CA ALA A 83 -10.28 15.77 40.45
C ALA A 83 -10.69 16.15 39.00
N ARG A 84 -11.00 17.43 38.75
CA ARG A 84 -11.33 17.92 37.40
C ARG A 84 -10.12 17.84 36.45
N GLN A 85 -8.94 18.23 36.92
CA GLN A 85 -7.69 18.14 36.15
C GLN A 85 -7.35 16.69 35.80
N GLU A 86 -7.44 15.76 36.75
CA GLU A 86 -7.22 14.33 36.52
C GLU A 86 -8.21 13.76 35.49
N ALA A 87 -9.48 14.15 35.56
CA ALA A 87 -10.49 13.71 34.60
C ALA A 87 -10.21 14.23 33.18
N ILE A 88 -9.77 15.49 33.03
CA ILE A 88 -9.35 16.07 31.74
C ILE A 88 -8.14 15.32 31.20
N MET A 89 -7.09 15.16 32.01
CA MET A 89 -5.86 14.44 31.62
C MET A 89 -6.15 13.01 31.21
N LYS A 90 -7.05 12.32 31.94
CA LYS A 90 -7.49 10.97 31.58
C LYS A 90 -8.14 10.98 30.21
N LYS A 91 -9.01 11.94 29.91
CA LYS A 91 -9.71 12.02 28.63
C LYS A 91 -8.77 12.30 27.45
N GLU A 92 -7.80 13.19 27.64
CA GLU A 92 -6.74 13.45 26.66
C GLU A 92 -5.88 12.19 26.42
N LYS A 93 -5.55 11.46 27.49
CA LYS A 93 -4.83 10.19 27.40
C LYS A 93 -5.65 9.15 26.62
N ASP A 94 -6.94 9.00 26.93
CA ASP A 94 -7.83 8.06 26.24
C ASP A 94 -7.89 8.38 24.73
N ALA A 95 -7.96 9.67 24.36
CA ALA A 95 -7.93 10.09 22.94
C ALA A 95 -6.60 9.76 22.26
N SER A 96 -5.47 10.00 22.92
CA SER A 96 -4.12 9.70 22.41
C SER A 96 -3.91 8.19 22.24
N ASP A 97 -4.32 7.39 23.23
CA ASP A 97 -4.23 5.93 23.18
C ASP A 97 -5.13 5.35 22.09
N LEU A 98 -6.34 5.89 21.91
CA LEU A 98 -7.24 5.50 20.82
C LEU A 98 -6.67 5.83 19.45
N LYS A 99 -6.11 7.04 19.28
CA LYS A 99 -5.44 7.46 18.05
C LYS A 99 -4.27 6.53 17.71
N ARG A 100 -3.44 6.18 18.70
CA ARG A 100 -2.32 5.25 18.54
C ARG A 100 -2.80 3.84 18.18
N LYS A 101 -3.89 3.36 18.79
CA LYS A 101 -4.50 2.07 18.46
C LYS A 101 -4.96 2.01 17.01
N TYR A 102 -5.60 3.06 16.50
CA TYR A 102 -6.13 3.06 15.12
C TYR A 102 -5.07 3.38 14.07
N PHE A 103 -4.25 4.41 14.30
CA PHE A 103 -3.38 5.02 13.30
C PHE A 103 -1.88 4.87 13.62
N GLY A 104 -1.51 4.06 14.61
CA GLY A 104 -0.11 3.71 14.86
C GLY A 104 0.50 2.91 13.70
N PRO A 105 1.84 2.75 13.65
CA PRO A 105 2.53 2.00 12.60
C PRO A 105 2.01 0.58 12.38
N GLU A 106 1.60 -0.09 13.46
CA GLU A 106 0.95 -1.41 13.46
C GLU A 106 -0.50 -1.32 14.00
N GLY A 107 -1.12 -0.15 13.84
CA GLY A 107 -2.48 0.09 14.27
C GLY A 107 -3.51 -0.70 13.48
N GLU A 108 -4.76 -0.61 13.90
CA GLU A 108 -5.87 -1.32 13.27
C GLU A 108 -6.05 -0.93 11.79
N LEU A 109 -5.73 0.32 11.40
CA LEU A 109 -5.85 0.76 10.00
C LEU A 109 -4.80 0.10 9.11
N PHE A 110 -3.58 -0.04 9.63
CA PHE A 110 -2.52 -0.73 8.92
C PHE A 110 -2.88 -2.20 8.69
N LYS A 111 -3.28 -2.91 9.75
CA LYS A 111 -3.71 -4.32 9.66
C LYS A 111 -4.90 -4.50 8.71
N LYS A 112 -5.86 -3.58 8.76
CA LYS A 112 -7.01 -3.61 7.85
C LYS A 112 -6.57 -3.42 6.39
N ARG A 113 -5.65 -2.49 6.13
CA ARG A 113 -5.07 -2.28 4.79
C ARG A 113 -4.39 -3.55 4.30
N GLU A 114 -3.51 -4.14 5.11
CA GLU A 114 -2.83 -5.40 4.79
C GLU A 114 -3.85 -6.49 4.44
N SER A 115 -4.85 -6.74 5.31
CA SER A 115 -5.87 -7.78 5.09
C SER A 115 -6.67 -7.63 3.79
N LEU A 116 -6.84 -6.39 3.31
CA LEU A 116 -7.61 -6.10 2.10
C LEU A 116 -6.73 -6.05 0.85
N MET A 117 -5.49 -5.57 0.97
CA MET A 117 -4.58 -5.37 -0.16
C MET A 117 -3.77 -6.62 -0.49
N SER A 118 -3.34 -7.38 0.51
CA SER A 118 -2.46 -8.54 0.30
C SER A 118 -3.07 -9.60 -0.64
N PRO A 119 -4.36 -9.97 -0.54
CA PRO A 119 -4.94 -10.93 -1.48
C PRO A 119 -4.91 -10.44 -2.94
N ILE A 120 -5.16 -9.14 -3.16
CA ILE A 120 -5.13 -8.53 -4.49
C ILE A 120 -3.70 -8.55 -5.06
N GLN A 121 -2.72 -8.22 -4.22
CA GLN A 121 -1.31 -8.25 -4.61
C GLN A 121 -0.84 -9.68 -4.94
N GLU A 122 -1.30 -10.67 -4.17
CA GLU A 122 -0.98 -12.08 -4.40
C GLU A 122 -1.57 -12.61 -5.73
N GLU A 123 -2.80 -12.22 -6.05
CA GLU A 123 -3.44 -12.55 -7.33
C GLU A 123 -2.65 -11.96 -8.51
N ILE A 124 -2.25 -10.68 -8.41
CA ILE A 124 -1.42 -10.02 -9.43
C ILE A 124 -0.06 -10.69 -9.54
N TYR A 125 0.60 -10.98 -8.41
CA TYR A 125 1.89 -11.65 -8.39
C TYR A 125 1.83 -13.00 -9.10
N THR A 126 0.80 -13.79 -8.79
CA THR A 126 0.58 -15.11 -9.42
C THR A 126 0.40 -14.97 -10.92
N ALA A 127 -0.44 -14.03 -11.37
CA ALA A 127 -0.65 -13.78 -12.80
C ALA A 127 0.64 -13.34 -13.52
N VAL A 128 1.40 -12.42 -12.92
CA VAL A 128 2.69 -11.95 -13.45
C VAL A 128 3.70 -13.09 -13.54
N LYS A 129 3.78 -13.93 -12.50
CA LYS A 129 4.68 -15.08 -12.45
C LYS A 129 4.36 -16.08 -13.56
N GLU A 130 3.09 -16.45 -13.74
CA GLU A 130 2.68 -17.37 -14.80
C GLU A 130 3.00 -16.83 -16.20
N ILE A 131 2.77 -15.53 -16.45
CA ILE A 131 3.13 -14.88 -17.72
C ILE A 131 4.64 -14.88 -17.92
N ALA A 132 5.41 -14.57 -16.87
CA ALA A 132 6.86 -14.56 -16.91
C ALA A 132 7.44 -15.94 -17.25
N GLU A 133 6.95 -17.00 -16.60
CA GLU A 133 7.37 -18.38 -16.86
C GLU A 133 7.00 -18.81 -18.29
N LEU A 134 5.79 -18.50 -18.75
CA LEU A 134 5.32 -18.85 -20.10
C LEU A 134 6.12 -18.16 -21.21
N ARG A 135 6.48 -16.88 -21.01
CA ARG A 135 7.19 -16.05 -22.01
C ARG A 135 8.71 -16.13 -21.89
N GLY A 136 9.20 -16.74 -20.81
CA GLY A 136 10.62 -16.84 -20.48
C GLY A 136 11.24 -15.51 -20.05
N TYR A 137 10.47 -14.65 -19.38
CA TYR A 137 10.99 -13.42 -18.78
C TYR A 137 11.76 -13.76 -17.51
N SER A 138 13.00 -13.28 -17.41
CA SER A 138 13.83 -13.42 -16.21
C SER A 138 13.57 -12.33 -15.18
N LEU A 139 12.92 -11.24 -15.58
CA LEU A 139 12.63 -10.09 -14.76
C LEU A 139 11.39 -9.34 -15.27
N VAL A 140 10.54 -8.90 -14.34
CA VAL A 140 9.43 -7.99 -14.63
C VAL A 140 9.60 -6.76 -13.74
N LEU A 141 9.61 -5.57 -14.36
CA LEU A 141 9.82 -4.30 -13.66
C LEU A 141 8.55 -3.49 -13.66
N ASP A 142 8.20 -2.93 -12.50
CA ASP A 142 7.11 -1.97 -12.39
C ASP A 142 7.59 -0.57 -12.81
N ARG A 143 7.11 -0.09 -13.96
CA ARG A 143 7.44 1.25 -14.46
C ARG A 143 6.68 2.37 -13.74
N SER A 144 5.60 2.04 -13.02
CA SER A 144 4.82 3.00 -12.24
C SER A 144 5.48 3.31 -10.89
N SER A 145 6.46 2.48 -10.48
CA SER A 145 7.25 2.73 -9.28
C SER A 145 8.34 3.79 -9.53
N ASP A 146 8.79 4.44 -8.45
CA ASP A 146 9.87 5.45 -8.46
C ASP A 146 11.27 4.88 -8.87
N THR A 147 11.33 3.67 -9.43
CA THR A 147 12.57 2.92 -9.72
C THR A 147 13.30 3.35 -11.01
N GLY A 148 12.93 4.47 -11.62
CA GLY A 148 13.75 5.10 -12.66
C GLY A 148 13.59 4.53 -14.08
N VAL A 149 12.50 3.81 -14.38
CA VAL A 149 12.15 3.43 -15.76
C VAL A 149 11.61 4.65 -16.50
N ILE A 150 12.49 5.43 -17.12
CA ILE A 150 12.11 6.65 -17.86
C ILE A 150 11.38 6.32 -19.17
N TYR A 151 11.80 5.25 -19.86
CA TYR A 151 11.18 4.80 -21.11
C TYR A 151 11.19 3.28 -21.19
N GLY A 152 10.05 2.72 -21.56
CA GLY A 152 9.87 1.32 -21.89
C GLY A 152 9.22 1.19 -23.26
N SER A 153 9.73 0.29 -24.11
CA SER A 153 9.03 -0.02 -25.35
C SER A 153 7.63 -0.58 -25.03
N PRO A 154 6.56 -0.15 -25.71
CA PRO A 154 5.23 -0.73 -25.53
C PRO A 154 5.19 -2.25 -25.74
N LYS A 155 6.14 -2.81 -26.51
CA LYS A 155 6.27 -4.26 -26.72
C LYS A 155 6.75 -5.03 -25.50
N ALA A 156 7.41 -4.35 -24.56
CA ALA A 156 7.87 -4.95 -23.31
C ALA A 156 6.80 -4.88 -22.21
N ASP A 157 5.73 -4.09 -22.41
CA ASP A 157 4.66 -3.90 -21.45
C ASP A 157 3.66 -5.06 -21.47
N ILE A 158 3.51 -5.75 -20.34
CA ILE A 158 2.59 -6.88 -20.17
C ILE A 158 1.35 -6.54 -19.34
N SER A 159 1.11 -5.26 -19.02
CA SER A 159 0.03 -4.85 -18.09
C SER A 159 -1.35 -5.33 -18.54
N ASN A 160 -1.65 -5.23 -19.84
CA ASN A 160 -2.91 -5.73 -20.40
C ASN A 160 -2.98 -7.26 -20.40
N GLU A 161 -1.86 -7.97 -20.58
CA GLU A 161 -1.80 -9.43 -20.50
C GLU A 161 -2.09 -9.89 -19.07
N VAL A 162 -1.56 -9.18 -18.07
CA VAL A 162 -1.88 -9.40 -16.65
C VAL A 162 -3.37 -9.17 -16.39
N LEU A 163 -3.94 -8.05 -16.85
CA LEU A 163 -5.37 -7.78 -16.68
C LEU A 163 -6.26 -8.83 -17.37
N GLN A 164 -5.89 -9.26 -18.58
CA GLN A 164 -6.61 -10.30 -19.30
C GLN A 164 -6.56 -11.64 -18.54
N LYS A 165 -5.38 -12.00 -18.01
CA LYS A 165 -5.18 -13.20 -17.20
C LYS A 165 -6.01 -13.18 -15.92
N LEU A 166 -6.18 -12.01 -15.30
CA LEU A 166 -7.03 -11.78 -14.14
C LEU A 166 -8.54 -11.66 -14.48
N GLY A 167 -8.90 -11.61 -15.77
CA GLY A 167 -10.29 -11.51 -16.23
C GLY A 167 -10.86 -10.08 -16.26
N TYR A 168 -10.00 -9.06 -16.29
CA TYR A 168 -10.37 -7.65 -16.29
C TYR A 168 -10.18 -6.94 -17.65
N ALA A 169 -9.61 -7.62 -18.64
CA ALA A 169 -9.49 -7.14 -20.01
C ALA A 169 -10.00 -8.20 -21.01
N ASN A 170 -10.74 -7.75 -22.03
CA ASN A 170 -11.19 -8.57 -23.17
C ASN A 170 -10.20 -8.43 -24.33
#